data_AF-A0A958S858-F1
#
_entry.id   AF-A0A958S858-F1
#
_cell.length_a   1.000
_cell.length_b   1.000
_cell.length_c   1.000
_cell.angle_alpha   90.00
_cell.angle_beta   90.00
_cell.angle_gamma   90.00
#
_symmetry.space_group_name_H-M   'P 1'
#
loop_
_entity.id
_entity.type
_entity.pdbx_description
1 polymer ?
#
loop_
_entity_poly.entity_id
_entity_poly.type
_entity_poly.pdbx_seq_one_letter_code
_entity_poly.pdbx_strand_id
1 'polypeptide(L)'
;MKKFIIVLAIIFLPLAAHAYYWFPANPQMNITPLQTTAVVYNPYAYPIFCQGRVDAQTYYGPVIFGYMNTWVQPGQYAYVYVYTNYGNPFINAWGQISCGY
;
A
#
# COMPACT_ATOMS: atom_id res chain seq x y z
N MET A 1 28.97 28.50 29.27
CA MET A 1 27.65 27.87 29.48
C MET A 1 26.74 27.93 28.24
N LYS A 2 26.55 29.07 27.57
CA LYS A 2 25.72 29.19 26.35
C LYS A 2 26.13 28.27 25.18
N LYS A 3 27.44 28.00 25.00
CA LYS A 3 27.96 27.14 23.92
C LYS A 3 27.60 25.66 24.07
N PHE A 4 27.39 25.17 25.30
CA PHE A 4 27.01 23.77 25.55
C PHE A 4 25.54 23.48 25.23
N ILE A 5 24.66 24.48 25.43
CA ILE A 5 23.22 24.37 25.11
C ILE A 5 23.00 24.21 23.61
N ILE A 6 23.80 24.89 22.78
CA ILE A 6 23.72 24.82 21.31
C ILE A 6 24.15 23.44 20.81
N VAL A 7 25.22 22.87 21.38
CA VAL A 7 25.68 21.52 21.01
C VAL A 7 24.66 20.46 21.40
N LEU A 8 24.02 20.60 22.56
CA LEU A 8 22.95 19.68 22.99
C LEU A 8 21.74 19.74 22.05
N ALA A 9 21.33 20.94 21.62
CA ALA A 9 20.21 21.12 20.69
C ALA A 9 20.48 20.47 19.31
N ILE A 10 21.71 20.53 18.81
CA ILE A 10 22.11 19.92 17.52
C ILE A 10 22.07 18.38 17.59
N ILE A 11 22.41 17.79 18.75
CA ILE A 11 22.44 16.33 18.92
C ILE A 11 21.02 15.74 19.06
N PHE A 12 20.04 16.50 19.55
CA PHE A 12 18.65 16.02 19.73
C PHE A 12 17.72 16.28 18.54
N LEU A 13 18.10 17.13 17.58
CA LEU A 13 17.32 17.38 16.36
C LEU A 13 17.11 16.17 15.43
N PRO A 14 18.04 15.21 15.24
CA PRO A 14 17.82 14.10 14.30
C PRO A 14 16.87 13.01 14.80
N LEU A 15 16.57 12.95 16.11
CA LEU A 15 15.68 11.92 16.68
C LEU A 15 14.20 12.14 16.33
N ALA A 16 13.81 13.37 15.96
CA ALA A 16 12.44 13.69 15.56
C ALA A 16 12.11 13.32 14.10
N ALA A 17 13.10 12.88 13.30
CA ALA A 17 12.92 12.60 11.87
C ALA A 17 12.33 11.21 11.57
N HIS A 18 12.01 10.40 12.58
CA HIS A 18 11.34 9.09 12.42
C HIS A 18 9.82 9.26 12.20
N ALA A 19 9.42 10.22 11.38
CA ALA A 19 8.03 10.39 11.00
C ALA A 19 7.62 9.20 10.11
N TYR A 20 6.50 8.55 10.46
CA TYR A 20 5.83 7.53 9.66
C TYR A 20 5.70 8.00 8.20
N TYR A 21 6.61 7.53 7.34
CA TYR A 21 6.65 7.98 5.96
C TYR A 21 5.78 7.04 5.12
N TRP A 22 4.66 7.58 4.63
CA TRP A 22 3.80 6.89 3.69
C TRP A 22 4.29 7.11 2.27
N PHE A 23 4.45 6.03 1.52
CA PHE A 23 4.87 6.05 0.12
C PHE A 23 3.93 5.20 -0.76
N PRO A 24 3.77 5.56 -2.05
CA PRO A 24 2.99 4.74 -2.97
C PRO A 24 3.72 3.41 -3.25
N ALA A 25 3.00 2.30 -3.12
CA ALA A 25 3.55 0.95 -3.29
C ALA A 25 3.50 0.44 -4.75
N ASN A 26 2.80 1.16 -5.64
CA ASN A 26 2.60 0.80 -7.06
C ASN A 26 2.31 -0.70 -7.28
N PRO A 27 1.13 -1.17 -6.84
CA PRO A 27 0.84 -2.61 -6.86
C PRO A 27 0.81 -3.18 -8.28
N GLN A 28 1.26 -4.43 -8.42
CA GLN A 28 1.10 -5.16 -9.67
C GLN A 28 -0.36 -5.61 -9.81
N MET A 29 -1.01 -5.20 -10.89
CA MET A 29 -2.40 -5.52 -11.20
C MET A 29 -2.50 -6.72 -12.14
N ASN A 30 -3.43 -7.64 -11.86
CA ASN A 30 -3.81 -8.71 -12.77
C ASN A 30 -5.34 -8.78 -12.88
N ILE A 31 -5.86 -8.86 -14.09
CA ILE A 31 -7.30 -8.82 -14.37
C ILE A 31 -7.69 -10.06 -15.17
N THR A 32 -8.69 -10.77 -14.67
CA THR A 32 -9.40 -11.83 -15.36
C THR A 32 -10.88 -11.47 -15.42
N PRO A 33 -11.70 -12.14 -16.26
CA PRO A 33 -13.12 -11.83 -16.36
C PRO A 33 -13.88 -11.89 -15.02
N LEU A 34 -13.44 -12.71 -14.05
CA LEU A 34 -14.15 -12.91 -12.79
C LEU A 34 -13.43 -12.36 -11.56
N GLN A 35 -12.16 -12.03 -11.71
CA GLN A 35 -11.31 -11.68 -10.59
C GLN A 35 -10.27 -10.64 -11.01
N THR A 36 -10.16 -9.59 -10.21
CA THR A 36 -9.03 -8.68 -10.21
C THR A 36 -8.18 -8.95 -8.99
N THR A 37 -6.86 -8.96 -9.16
CA THR A 37 -5.88 -9.07 -8.08
C THR A 37 -4.90 -7.91 -8.12
N ALA A 38 -4.61 -7.32 -6.96
CA ALA A 38 -3.46 -6.44 -6.78
C ALA A 38 -2.47 -7.07 -5.81
N VAL A 39 -1.18 -6.94 -6.11
CA VAL A 39 -0.10 -7.52 -5.31
C VAL A 39 0.88 -6.44 -4.89
N VAL A 40 1.25 -6.44 -3.61
CA VAL A 40 2.33 -5.61 -3.05
C VAL A 40 3.38 -6.52 -2.44
N TYR A 41 4.64 -6.24 -2.72
CA TYR A 41 5.80 -6.94 -2.17
C TYR A 41 6.51 -6.03 -1.16
N ASN A 42 6.98 -6.59 -0.05
CA ASN A 42 7.88 -5.88 0.87
C ASN A 42 9.35 -6.22 0.55
N PRO A 43 10.10 -5.33 -0.14
CA PRO A 43 11.53 -5.53 -0.43
C PRO A 43 12.45 -5.18 0.75
N TYR A 44 11.92 -4.63 1.84
CA TYR A 44 12.70 -4.12 2.97
C TYR A 44 13.01 -5.22 3.98
N ALA A 45 14.06 -5.01 4.77
CA ALA A 45 14.49 -5.92 5.84
C ALA A 45 13.67 -5.79 7.14
N TYR A 46 12.61 -4.98 7.15
CA TYR A 46 11.72 -4.76 8.28
C TYR A 46 10.24 -4.81 7.85
N PRO A 47 9.30 -5.07 8.77
CA PRO A 47 7.88 -5.08 8.46
C PRO A 47 7.40 -3.71 8.02
N ILE A 48 6.56 -3.66 6.98
CA ILE A 48 5.87 -2.43 6.54
C ILE A 48 4.38 -2.59 6.72
N PHE A 49 3.68 -1.50 7.01
CA PHE A 49 2.23 -1.49 7.05
C PHE A 49 1.69 -0.94 5.74
N CYS A 50 0.85 -1.70 5.05
CA CYS A 50 0.29 -1.33 3.76
C CYS A 50 -1.23 -1.19 3.85
N GLN A 51 -1.75 -0.08 3.34
CA GLN A 51 -3.18 0.19 3.25
C GLN A 51 -3.56 0.71 1.87
N GLY A 52 -4.75 0.34 1.40
CA GLY A 52 -5.25 0.83 0.12
C GLY A 52 -6.47 0.13 -0.39
N ARG A 53 -6.82 0.45 -1.63
CA ARG A 53 -8.01 -0.03 -2.32
C ARG A 53 -7.70 -0.41 -3.76
N VAL A 54 -8.42 -1.41 -4.24
CA VAL A 54 -8.47 -1.82 -5.63
C VAL A 54 -9.90 -1.68 -6.11
N ASP A 55 -10.07 -1.07 -7.27
CA ASP A 55 -11.33 -0.87 -7.96
C ASP A 55 -11.32 -1.65 -9.27
N ALA A 56 -12.44 -2.29 -9.58
CA ALA A 56 -12.61 -3.06 -10.80
C ALA A 56 -13.96 -2.73 -11.43
N GLN A 57 -13.92 -2.28 -12.68
CA GLN A 57 -15.08 -1.92 -13.46
C GLN A 57 -15.60 -3.14 -14.22
N THR A 58 -16.88 -3.42 -14.02
CA THR A 58 -17.58 -4.49 -14.72
C THR A 58 -18.12 -4.01 -16.07
N TYR A 59 -18.42 -4.95 -16.97
CA TYR A 59 -18.88 -4.68 -18.34
C TYR A 59 -20.11 -3.75 -18.39
N TYR A 60 -21.08 -3.94 -17.49
CA TYR A 60 -22.29 -3.13 -17.43
C TYR A 60 -22.12 -1.79 -16.71
N GLY A 61 -20.91 -1.45 -16.25
CA GLY A 61 -20.60 -0.16 -15.64
C GLY A 61 -20.35 -0.13 -14.13
N PRO A 62 -20.96 -1.01 -13.28
CA PRO A 62 -20.67 -1.01 -11.85
C PRO A 62 -19.18 -1.16 -11.55
N VAL A 63 -18.69 -0.40 -10.56
CA VAL A 63 -17.35 -0.52 -10.01
C VAL A 63 -17.44 -1.22 -8.66
N ILE A 64 -16.78 -2.37 -8.56
CA ILE A 64 -16.65 -3.16 -7.33
C ILE A 64 -15.26 -2.88 -6.76
N PHE A 65 -15.11 -2.91 -5.45
CA PHE A 65 -13.84 -2.65 -4.81
C PHE A 65 -13.49 -3.65 -3.73
N GLY A 66 -12.19 -3.78 -3.49
CA GLY A 66 -11.60 -4.48 -2.36
C GLY A 66 -10.62 -3.56 -1.65
N TYR A 67 -10.44 -3.75 -0.35
CA TYR A 67 -9.50 -2.97 0.45
C TYR A 67 -8.52 -3.90 1.16
N MET A 68 -7.38 -3.34 1.54
CA MET A 68 -6.38 -4.00 2.35
C MET A 68 -5.84 -3.05 3.39
N ASN A 69 -5.57 -3.58 4.57
CA ASN A 69 -4.92 -2.88 5.65
C ASN A 69 -4.16 -3.90 6.50
N THR A 70 -2.87 -4.11 6.21
CA THR A 70 -2.10 -5.21 6.81
C THR A 70 -0.62 -4.90 6.94
N TRP A 71 0.00 -5.53 7.93
CA TRP A 71 1.47 -5.62 8.00
C TRP A 71 1.95 -6.66 6.99
N VAL A 72 3.03 -6.33 6.27
CA VAL A 72 3.71 -7.19 5.31
C VAL A 72 5.12 -7.41 5.82
N GLN A 73 5.46 -8.64 6.18
CA GLN A 73 6.79 -8.97 6.69
C GLN A 73 7.85 -8.89 5.58
N PRO A 74 9.15 -8.79 5.94
CA PRO A 74 10.25 -8.81 4.96
C PRO A 74 10.16 -9.99 4.00
N GLY A 75 10.25 -9.71 2.69
CA GLY A 75 10.19 -10.74 1.66
C GLY A 75 8.81 -11.36 1.43
N GLN A 76 7.75 -10.83 2.05
CA GLN A 76 6.38 -11.30 1.85
C GLN A 76 5.59 -10.45 0.86
N TYR A 77 4.49 -11.03 0.40
CA TYR A 77 3.51 -10.40 -0.47
C TYR A 77 2.18 -10.24 0.26
N ALA A 78 1.48 -9.17 -0.06
CA ALA A 78 0.09 -8.95 0.33
C ALA A 78 -0.78 -8.79 -0.91
N TYR A 79 -2.02 -9.25 -0.81
CA TYR A 79 -2.92 -9.41 -1.94
C TYR A 79 -4.27 -8.76 -1.65
N VAL A 80 -4.83 -8.12 -2.67
CA VAL A 80 -6.21 -7.62 -2.66
C VAL A 80 -6.94 -8.29 -3.79
N TYR A 81 -8.10 -8.88 -3.50
CA TYR A 81 -8.92 -9.56 -4.48
C TYR A 81 -10.27 -8.86 -4.61
N VAL A 82 -10.72 -8.69 -5.84
CA VAL A 82 -12.07 -8.22 -6.16
C VAL A 82 -12.69 -9.25 -7.09
N TYR A 83 -13.91 -9.69 -6.76
CA TYR A 83 -14.62 -10.73 -7.51
C TYR A 83 -15.89 -10.19 -8.15
N THR A 84 -16.24 -10.75 -9.29
CA THR A 84 -17.55 -10.55 -9.95
C THR A 84 -18.12 -11.91 -10.37
N ASN A 85 -19.20 -11.90 -11.13
CA ASN A 85 -19.86 -13.09 -11.67
C ASN A 85 -19.79 -13.12 -13.21
N TYR A 86 -20.03 -14.29 -13.81
CA TYR A 86 -19.98 -14.49 -15.27
C TYR A 86 -20.95 -13.61 -16.06
N GLY A 87 -22.07 -13.18 -15.46
CA GLY A 87 -23.02 -12.30 -16.11
C GLY A 87 -22.51 -10.88 -16.29
N ASN A 88 -21.52 -10.43 -15.50
CA ASN A 88 -21.00 -9.08 -15.56
C ASN A 88 -19.48 -9.05 -15.31
N PRO A 89 -18.66 -9.48 -16.28
CA PRO A 89 -17.23 -9.66 -16.10
C PRO A 89 -16.50 -8.32 -15.94
N PHE A 90 -15.29 -8.36 -15.38
CA PHE A 90 -14.42 -7.18 -15.34
C PHE A 90 -13.83 -6.85 -16.71
N ILE A 91 -13.77 -5.56 -17.01
CA ILE A 91 -13.17 -5.00 -18.23
C ILE A 91 -11.96 -4.11 -17.95
N ASN A 92 -11.85 -3.60 -16.72
CA ASN A 92 -10.77 -2.73 -16.29
C ASN A 92 -10.61 -2.79 -14.76
N ALA A 93 -9.42 -2.48 -14.27
CA ALA A 93 -9.15 -2.30 -12.85
C ALA A 93 -7.97 -1.38 -12.59
N TRP A 94 -8.00 -0.71 -11.44
CA TRP A 94 -6.94 0.14 -10.94
C TRP A 94 -6.82 0.01 -9.42
N GLY A 95 -5.65 0.29 -8.88
CA GLY A 95 -5.41 0.15 -7.45
C GLY A 95 -4.49 1.25 -6.95
N GLN A 96 -4.80 1.75 -5.76
CA GLN A 96 -3.96 2.69 -5.04
C GLN A 96 -3.67 2.10 -3.66
N ILE A 97 -2.41 1.71 -3.46
CA ILE A 97 -1.90 1.18 -2.20
C ILE A 97 -0.72 2.02 -1.77
N SER A 98 -0.73 2.41 -0.50
CA SER A 98 0.36 3.12 0.16
C SER A 98 0.88 2.27 1.31
N CYS A 99 2.18 2.30 1.52
CA CYS A 99 2.82 1.62 2.65
C CYS A 99 3.63 2.61 3.48
N GLY A 100 3.87 2.27 4.73
CA GLY A 100 4.71 3.02 5.65
C GLY A 100 5.43 2.11 6.64
N TYR A 101 6.43 2.68 7.29
CA TYR A 101 7.24 2.06 8.35
C TYR A 101 7.03 2.76 9.68
#